data_AF-A0A3B3YG29-F1
#
_entry.id   AF-A0A3B3YG29-F1
#
_cell.length_a   1.000
_cell.length_b   1.000
_cell.length_c   1.000
_cell.angle_alpha   90.00
_cell.angle_beta   90.00
_cell.angle_gamma   90.00
#
_symmetry.space_group_name_H-M   'P 1'
#
loop_
_entity.id
_entity.type
_entity.pdbx_description
1 polymer ?
#
loop_
_entity_poly.entity_id
_entity_poly.type
_entity_poly.pdbx_seq_one_letter_code
_entity_poly.pdbx_strand_id
1 'polypeptide(L)'
;MSGLPRFLRFSPSNSERIWRRGSAEKCVSFSSRANFLRPGVAHPDSRGGSRWYSSCKPVRIGCASGFWGDTATSAPQLIYGGQLDFLVFDYLSEITMSLLTAARTKTPNLGYAPDFVQVALAPFINDIHRKGIRVVSNAGGVNPLACAEAIQEVVKKAGLDLKVAVVTGDDLMPSRSLLSEVKMADGGGRRPLPKTLHSMNAYLGAEPIRRCLDLGADVVVTGRCVDSAVALGPLLHTFGWKRDDYDLLAAGSLAGHLIECGAQSTGGIFTDWHQVPDWDNMGFPVVECSSDGSFVLSKPPKTGGLVSFGTVAEQLVYEIGDPRRYLLPDVICDFSQVAIQELPDADGGAVRVTGARGLAPSPDYKVCATYMDGFRATAVCPVGGPRAAEKARRTADSIIKRTRRMFQQMGLQDFNSVNVQVLGAEDTYGPNARRKDSREAVVWMAVHHKQKKALEVFSREVAPAGTGMAPGLTGIVGGRPRVSPVLKPFFFLHPKSQIKVQDEFLGQTRRSFWFLSDLPSGPHTYRLEDLAFTRSGDKGDSANIEVGLHNVTLWRSLTVGNHGDDAAQSRSLASRLLFLMLLHCKKKRC
;
A
#
# COMPACT_ATOMS: atom_id res chain seq x y z
N MET A 1 30.81 38.37 -15.18
CA MET A 1 31.58 37.10 -15.25
C MET A 1 30.60 35.97 -14.98
N SER A 2 30.24 35.07 -15.90
CA SER A 2 31.02 34.16 -16.77
C SER A 2 31.58 32.95 -16.01
N GLY A 3 31.06 31.75 -16.28
CA GLY A 3 31.49 30.52 -15.59
C GLY A 3 30.61 29.29 -15.87
N LEU A 4 30.47 28.88 -17.14
CA LEU A 4 29.71 27.69 -17.54
C LEU A 4 30.43 26.94 -18.68
N PRO A 5 30.99 25.73 -18.45
CA PRO A 5 31.64 24.95 -19.51
C PRO A 5 30.63 24.14 -20.35
N ARG A 6 30.71 24.25 -21.68
CA ARG A 6 30.12 23.29 -22.63
C ARG A 6 31.18 22.30 -23.09
N PHE A 7 30.89 21.00 -23.05
CA PHE A 7 31.45 19.95 -23.94
C PHE A 7 30.50 18.74 -23.86
N LEU A 8 30.21 17.95 -24.91
CA LEU A 8 30.36 18.12 -26.37
C LEU A 8 29.35 17.17 -27.06
N ARG A 9 28.90 17.49 -28.29
CA ARG A 9 28.23 16.51 -29.17
C ARG A 9 29.26 15.95 -30.16
N PHE A 10 29.23 14.65 -30.44
CA PHE A 10 29.95 14.06 -31.57
C PHE A 10 29.12 12.97 -32.26
N SER A 11 29.24 12.92 -33.59
CA SER A 11 28.74 11.91 -34.52
C SER A 11 29.33 12.25 -35.91
N PRO A 12 29.40 11.31 -36.86
CA PRO A 12 30.25 10.12 -36.85
C PRO A 12 31.34 10.23 -37.93
N SER A 13 32.28 9.29 -37.99
CA SER A 13 33.23 9.17 -39.11
C SER A 13 33.41 7.73 -39.57
N ASN A 14 33.44 7.53 -40.88
CA ASN A 14 33.72 6.24 -41.50
C ASN A 14 35.20 5.86 -41.35
N SER A 15 35.46 4.57 -41.21
CA SER A 15 36.64 3.96 -41.82
C SER A 15 36.29 2.55 -42.31
N GLU A 16 36.56 2.28 -43.58
CA GLU A 16 36.32 0.97 -44.18
C GLU A 16 37.49 0.03 -43.88
N ARG A 17 37.23 -1.27 -43.70
CA ARG A 17 38.14 -2.31 -44.17
C ARG A 17 37.38 -3.57 -44.56
N ILE A 18 37.61 -3.98 -45.80
CA ILE A 18 36.95 -5.10 -46.47
C ILE A 18 37.72 -6.39 -46.19
N TRP A 19 37.01 -7.49 -45.91
CA TRP A 19 37.35 -8.80 -46.47
C TRP A 19 36.08 -9.59 -46.84
N ARG A 20 36.25 -10.50 -47.80
CA ARG A 20 35.19 -11.33 -48.43
C ARG A 20 35.14 -12.71 -47.71
N ARG A 21 34.24 -13.68 -47.97
CA ARG A 21 33.27 -13.90 -49.07
C ARG A 21 32.26 -15.00 -48.69
N GLY A 22 31.03 -14.95 -49.23
CA GLY A 22 30.10 -16.10 -49.30
C GLY A 22 29.22 -16.34 -48.05
N SER A 23 28.02 -16.90 -48.18
CA SER A 23 27.25 -17.25 -49.39
C SER A 23 25.74 -17.22 -49.15
N ALA A 24 24.97 -17.30 -50.24
CA ALA A 24 23.51 -17.42 -50.29
C ALA A 24 22.99 -18.69 -49.54
N GLU A 25 21.69 -18.91 -49.31
CA GLU A 25 20.51 -18.41 -50.05
C GLU A 25 19.17 -18.62 -49.29
N LYS A 26 18.06 -18.18 -49.92
CA LYS A 26 16.63 -18.49 -49.67
C LYS A 26 15.83 -17.57 -48.75
N CYS A 27 15.37 -16.48 -49.38
CA CYS A 27 14.08 -15.87 -49.05
C CYS A 27 12.93 -16.85 -49.39
N VAL A 28 11.90 -16.93 -48.55
CA VAL A 28 10.62 -17.56 -48.88
C VAL A 28 9.50 -16.57 -48.56
N SER A 29 8.87 -16.02 -49.58
CA SER A 29 7.66 -15.24 -49.46
C SER A 29 6.43 -16.15 -49.43
N PHE A 30 5.41 -15.77 -48.67
CA PHE A 30 4.05 -16.25 -48.86
C PHE A 30 3.11 -15.06 -48.95
N SER A 31 2.21 -15.11 -49.93
CA SER A 31 1.21 -14.07 -50.21
C SER A 31 -0.08 -14.70 -50.72
N SER A 32 -1.16 -13.91 -50.72
CA SER A 32 -2.52 -14.31 -51.07
C SER A 32 -3.17 -15.28 -50.06
N ARG A 33 -4.51 -15.34 -49.91
CA ARG A 33 -5.57 -14.76 -50.76
C ARG A 33 -6.57 -13.93 -49.95
N ALA A 34 -7.11 -12.89 -50.59
CA ALA A 34 -8.39 -12.32 -50.19
C ALA A 34 -9.53 -13.13 -50.84
N ASN A 35 -10.69 -13.21 -50.19
CA ASN A 35 -11.93 -13.72 -50.79
C ASN A 35 -12.98 -12.60 -50.79
N PHE A 36 -13.47 -12.24 -51.99
CA PHE A 36 -14.66 -11.41 -52.15
C PHE A 36 -15.92 -12.29 -52.13
N LEU A 37 -16.95 -11.85 -51.41
CA LEU A 37 -18.34 -12.20 -51.70
C LEU A 37 -19.18 -10.92 -51.75
N ARG A 38 -20.22 -10.92 -52.59
CA ARG A 38 -21.06 -9.74 -52.93
C ARG A 38 -22.33 -9.67 -52.06
N PRO A 39 -22.98 -8.50 -51.96
CA PRO A 39 -24.02 -8.25 -50.96
C PRO A 39 -25.35 -8.95 -51.27
N GLY A 40 -26.04 -9.38 -50.21
CA GLY A 40 -27.45 -9.80 -50.23
C GLY A 40 -28.38 -8.64 -49.85
N VAL A 41 -29.61 -8.67 -50.36
CA VAL A 41 -30.62 -7.62 -50.17
C VAL A 41 -31.27 -7.71 -48.79
N ALA A 42 -31.57 -6.56 -48.18
CA ALA A 42 -32.28 -6.48 -46.89
C ALA A 42 -33.80 -6.44 -47.08
N HIS A 43 -34.52 -7.12 -46.18
CA HIS A 43 -35.88 -6.75 -45.79
C HIS A 43 -36.02 -6.96 -44.27
N PRO A 44 -36.77 -6.12 -43.54
CA PRO A 44 -36.85 -6.19 -42.08
C PRO A 44 -37.93 -7.17 -41.64
N ASP A 45 -37.69 -7.88 -40.55
CA ASP A 45 -38.79 -8.43 -39.73
C ASP A 45 -38.46 -8.27 -38.24
N SER A 46 -39.51 -8.13 -37.43
CA SER A 46 -39.42 -7.60 -36.07
C SER A 46 -40.10 -8.49 -35.03
N ARG A 47 -39.28 -9.08 -34.15
CA ARG A 47 -39.68 -9.56 -32.82
C ARG A 47 -38.44 -9.89 -31.98
N GLY A 48 -38.47 -9.49 -30.71
CA GLY A 48 -37.30 -9.57 -29.82
C GLY A 48 -37.05 -10.97 -29.28
N GLY A 49 -35.78 -11.40 -29.26
CA GLY A 49 -35.28 -12.54 -28.51
C GLY A 49 -33.94 -12.17 -27.88
N SER A 50 -33.83 -12.29 -26.55
CA SER A 50 -32.67 -11.81 -25.79
C SER A 50 -31.43 -12.69 -25.98
N ARG A 51 -30.42 -12.18 -26.70
CA ARG A 51 -29.10 -12.84 -26.81
C ARG A 51 -27.91 -11.87 -26.80
N TRP A 52 -27.96 -10.89 -25.90
CA TRP A 52 -26.87 -9.92 -25.69
C TRP A 52 -25.84 -10.41 -24.66
N TYR A 53 -25.14 -11.51 -24.97
CA TYR A 53 -23.81 -11.78 -24.41
C TYR A 53 -22.74 -11.34 -25.41
N SER A 54 -22.76 -10.05 -25.75
CA SER A 54 -21.62 -9.39 -26.38
C SER A 54 -20.52 -9.32 -25.34
N SER A 55 -19.53 -10.22 -25.43
CA SER A 55 -18.40 -10.23 -24.49
C SER A 55 -17.69 -8.89 -24.53
N CYS A 56 -17.82 -8.11 -23.46
CA CYS A 56 -17.03 -6.88 -23.31
C CYS A 56 -15.54 -7.25 -23.30
N LYS A 57 -14.70 -6.39 -23.87
CA LYS A 57 -13.25 -6.63 -23.84
C LYS A 57 -12.77 -6.64 -22.38
N PRO A 58 -11.80 -7.51 -22.03
CA PRO A 58 -11.10 -7.39 -20.75
C PRO A 58 -10.46 -6.01 -20.61
N VAL A 59 -10.37 -5.53 -19.37
CA VAL A 59 -9.82 -4.21 -19.02
C VAL A 59 -8.50 -4.42 -18.29
N ARG A 60 -7.43 -3.80 -18.79
CA ARG A 60 -6.07 -3.96 -18.26
C ARG A 60 -5.70 -2.77 -17.38
N ILE A 61 -5.53 -3.03 -16.08
CA ILE A 61 -5.20 -2.04 -15.05
C ILE A 61 -3.83 -2.37 -14.47
N GLY A 62 -2.94 -1.38 -14.43
CA GLY A 62 -1.62 -1.51 -13.80
C GLY A 62 -1.42 -0.46 -12.73
N CYS A 63 -0.93 -0.87 -11.56
CA CYS A 63 -0.69 0.05 -10.44
C CYS A 63 0.79 0.43 -10.36
N ALA A 64 1.06 1.73 -10.31
CA ALA A 64 2.41 2.29 -10.41
C ALA A 64 3.00 2.79 -9.08
N SER A 65 2.31 2.60 -7.94
CA SER A 65 2.86 2.96 -6.63
C SER A 65 2.13 2.26 -5.49
N GLY A 66 2.86 1.96 -4.42
CA GLY A 66 2.31 1.51 -3.15
C GLY A 66 2.32 2.54 -2.02
N PHE A 67 3.08 3.63 -2.14
CA PHE A 67 3.20 4.68 -1.12
C PHE A 67 3.89 5.95 -1.67
N TRP A 68 3.77 7.06 -0.94
CA TRP A 68 4.57 8.27 -1.24
C TRP A 68 6.04 8.09 -0.86
N GLY A 69 6.87 7.95 -1.89
CA GLY A 69 8.30 7.62 -1.78
C GLY A 69 8.69 6.34 -2.54
N ASP A 70 7.73 5.65 -3.15
CA ASP A 70 7.96 4.47 -4.01
C ASP A 70 8.71 4.84 -5.31
N THR A 71 9.23 3.82 -6.01
CA THR A 71 10.06 4.02 -7.21
C THR A 71 9.26 4.59 -8.38
N ALA A 72 9.87 5.58 -9.08
CA ALA A 72 9.32 6.10 -10.33
C ALA A 72 9.57 5.19 -11.55
N THR A 73 10.31 4.07 -11.40
CA THR A 73 10.58 3.13 -12.50
C THR A 73 9.37 2.25 -12.86
N SER A 74 8.34 2.22 -12.01
CA SER A 74 7.06 1.54 -12.21
C SER A 74 6.25 2.10 -13.41
N ALA A 75 6.13 3.42 -13.49
CA ALA A 75 5.34 4.09 -14.53
C ALA A 75 5.79 3.73 -15.97
N PRO A 76 7.09 3.85 -16.36
CA PRO A 76 7.51 3.50 -17.72
C PRO A 76 7.35 2.01 -18.05
N GLN A 77 7.65 1.07 -17.14
CA GLN A 77 7.45 -0.37 -17.43
C GLN A 77 5.98 -0.71 -17.69
N LEU A 78 5.05 -0.06 -16.96
CA LEU A 78 3.61 -0.23 -17.11
C LEU A 78 3.08 0.45 -18.39
N ILE A 79 3.50 1.68 -18.68
CA ILE A 79 3.09 2.43 -19.88
C ILE A 79 3.59 1.75 -21.15
N TYR A 80 4.84 1.25 -21.18
CA TYR A 80 5.43 0.66 -22.38
C TYR A 80 5.18 -0.85 -22.50
N GLY A 81 5.20 -1.62 -21.40
CA GLY A 81 5.07 -3.08 -21.41
C GLY A 81 3.74 -3.64 -20.87
N GLY A 82 3.01 -2.90 -20.04
CA GLY A 82 1.79 -3.39 -19.37
C GLY A 82 0.56 -3.54 -20.28
N GLN A 83 0.53 -2.83 -21.42
CA GLN A 83 -0.62 -2.77 -22.34
C GLN A 83 -1.92 -2.41 -21.60
N LEU A 84 -1.98 -1.21 -21.04
CA LEU A 84 -3.04 -0.79 -20.11
C LEU A 84 -4.12 0.04 -20.79
N ASP A 85 -5.35 -0.08 -20.29
CA ASP A 85 -6.42 0.91 -20.46
C ASP A 85 -6.35 1.96 -19.35
N PHE A 86 -5.98 1.54 -18.13
CA PHE A 86 -5.87 2.39 -16.94
C PHE A 86 -4.53 2.23 -16.22
N LEU A 87 -3.90 3.35 -15.91
CA LEU A 87 -2.72 3.44 -15.04
C LEU A 87 -3.14 4.05 -13.70
N VAL A 88 -3.03 3.27 -12.63
CA VAL A 88 -3.52 3.67 -11.30
C VAL A 88 -2.36 3.89 -10.31
N PHE A 89 -2.60 4.72 -9.30
CA PHE A 89 -1.59 5.07 -8.29
C PHE A 89 -2.21 5.13 -6.89
N ASP A 90 -1.69 4.33 -5.96
CA ASP A 90 -1.89 4.52 -4.53
C ASP A 90 -0.64 5.15 -3.88
N TYR A 91 -0.85 6.22 -3.12
CA TYR A 91 0.15 6.99 -2.40
C TYR A 91 -0.14 7.10 -0.89
N LEU A 92 -1.35 6.78 -0.42
CA LEU A 92 -1.90 7.33 0.82
C LEU A 92 -1.96 6.34 2.01
N SER A 93 -0.84 6.15 2.68
CA SER A 93 -0.87 5.64 4.06
C SER A 93 -1.38 6.69 5.06
N GLU A 94 -1.81 6.25 6.24
CA GLU A 94 -2.13 7.11 7.39
C GLU A 94 -0.95 8.01 7.81
N ILE A 95 0.28 7.56 7.55
CA ILE A 95 1.52 8.34 7.75
C ILE A 95 1.71 9.37 6.62
N THR A 96 1.40 9.02 5.37
CA THR A 96 1.43 9.95 4.22
C THR A 96 0.56 11.17 4.51
N MET A 97 -0.69 10.95 4.92
CA MET A 97 -1.63 12.04 5.25
C MET A 97 -1.07 12.99 6.32
N SER A 98 -0.47 12.42 7.37
CA SER A 98 0.20 13.17 8.45
C SER A 98 1.34 14.08 7.94
N LEU A 99 2.12 13.60 6.97
CA LEU A 99 3.21 14.36 6.34
C LEU A 99 2.69 15.44 5.38
N LEU A 100 1.67 15.12 4.58
CA LEU A 100 1.06 16.06 3.63
C LEU A 100 0.34 17.22 4.35
N THR A 101 -0.31 16.97 5.48
CA THR A 101 -0.81 18.06 6.35
C THR A 101 0.33 18.95 6.83
N ALA A 102 1.44 18.38 7.29
CA ALA A 102 2.60 19.15 7.75
C ALA A 102 3.30 19.93 6.61
N ALA A 103 3.13 19.54 5.35
CA ALA A 103 3.53 20.31 4.17
C ALA A 103 2.54 21.46 3.91
N ARG A 104 1.24 21.18 3.82
CA ARG A 104 0.18 22.18 3.61
C ARG A 104 0.19 23.29 4.68
N THR A 105 0.48 22.95 5.95
CA THR A 105 0.64 23.92 7.05
C THR A 105 1.81 24.90 6.84
N LYS A 106 2.86 24.52 6.10
CA LYS A 106 4.00 25.40 5.77
C LYS A 106 3.82 26.16 4.47
N THR A 107 3.08 25.58 3.52
CA THR A 107 2.91 26.12 2.17
C THR A 107 1.51 25.72 1.69
N PRO A 108 0.53 26.64 1.67
CA PRO A 108 -0.88 26.31 1.44
C PRO A 108 -1.18 25.54 0.15
N ASN A 109 -0.39 25.75 -0.90
CA ASN A 109 -0.55 25.10 -2.21
C ASN A 109 0.08 23.68 -2.27
N LEU A 110 0.62 23.18 -1.15
CA LEU A 110 1.02 21.77 -0.99
C LEU A 110 -0.06 20.99 -0.25
N GLY A 111 0.17 19.69 -0.01
CA GLY A 111 -0.78 18.77 0.60
C GLY A 111 -1.16 17.58 -0.29
N TYR A 112 -0.64 17.55 -1.52
CA TYR A 112 -0.63 16.41 -2.44
C TYR A 112 0.80 15.88 -2.62
N ALA A 113 0.96 14.68 -3.17
CA ALA A 113 2.28 14.11 -3.49
C ALA A 113 2.86 14.78 -4.76
N PRO A 114 3.94 15.60 -4.66
CA PRO A 114 4.45 16.37 -5.80
C PRO A 114 5.08 15.47 -6.87
N ASP A 115 5.68 14.35 -6.47
CA ASP A 115 6.41 13.43 -7.33
C ASP A 115 5.48 12.69 -8.31
N PHE A 116 4.21 12.50 -7.95
CA PHE A 116 3.17 12.02 -8.88
C PHE A 116 3.08 12.94 -10.10
N VAL A 117 2.94 14.25 -9.86
CA VAL A 117 2.79 15.24 -10.93
C VAL A 117 4.11 15.42 -11.69
N GLN A 118 5.23 15.56 -10.98
CA GLN A 118 6.51 15.98 -11.56
C GLN A 118 7.34 14.84 -12.15
N VAL A 119 7.25 13.62 -11.61
CA VAL A 119 8.12 12.49 -11.96
C VAL A 119 7.33 11.34 -12.58
N ALA A 120 6.15 10.99 -12.05
CA ALA A 120 5.36 9.87 -12.57
C ALA A 120 4.44 10.25 -13.75
N LEU A 121 3.97 11.50 -13.82
CA LEU A 121 3.02 11.95 -14.84
C LEU A 121 3.66 12.84 -15.91
N ALA A 122 4.31 13.96 -15.53
CA ALA A 122 4.80 14.95 -16.49
C ALA A 122 5.79 14.41 -17.55
N PRO A 123 6.74 13.49 -17.27
CA PRO A 123 7.63 12.96 -18.29
C PRO A 123 6.92 12.09 -19.34
N PHE A 124 5.79 11.47 -18.96
CA PHE A 124 5.11 10.43 -19.77
C PHE A 124 3.72 10.85 -20.29
N ILE A 125 3.22 12.04 -19.94
CA ILE A 125 1.87 12.51 -20.31
C ILE A 125 1.57 12.41 -21.81
N ASN A 126 2.58 12.63 -22.65
CA ASN A 126 2.49 12.48 -24.11
C ASN A 126 2.36 11.02 -24.58
N ASP A 127 2.99 10.06 -23.89
CA ASP A 127 2.81 8.63 -24.17
C ASP A 127 1.47 8.10 -23.65
N ILE A 128 1.07 8.54 -22.45
CA ILE A 128 -0.24 8.25 -21.86
C ILE A 128 -1.35 8.68 -22.82
N HIS A 129 -1.33 9.93 -23.31
CA HIS A 129 -2.27 10.43 -24.31
C HIS A 129 -2.22 9.65 -25.63
N ARG A 130 -1.02 9.44 -26.22
CA ARG A 130 -0.87 8.68 -27.48
C ARG A 130 -1.40 7.24 -27.40
N LYS A 131 -1.33 6.63 -26.22
CA LYS A 131 -1.81 5.26 -25.96
C LYS A 131 -3.28 5.20 -25.55
N GLY A 132 -3.92 6.34 -25.28
CA GLY A 132 -5.31 6.40 -24.77
C GLY A 132 -5.45 5.95 -23.31
N ILE A 133 -4.35 5.87 -22.55
CA ILE A 133 -4.34 5.43 -21.15
C ILE A 133 -5.01 6.50 -20.29
N ARG A 134 -5.99 6.11 -19.48
CA ARG A 134 -6.55 6.99 -18.44
C ARG A 134 -5.84 6.79 -17.11
N VAL A 135 -5.77 7.84 -16.29
CA VAL A 135 -5.04 7.85 -15.02
C VAL A 135 -5.99 8.06 -13.84
N VAL A 136 -5.85 7.24 -12.79
CA VAL A 136 -6.58 7.42 -11.52
C VAL A 136 -5.59 7.40 -10.37
N SER A 137 -5.65 8.41 -9.48
CA SER A 137 -4.65 8.56 -8.41
C SER A 137 -5.23 9.18 -7.14
N ASN A 138 -4.85 8.66 -5.98
CA ASN A 138 -5.14 9.28 -4.69
C ASN A 138 -4.03 10.26 -4.21
N ALA A 139 -3.07 10.59 -5.08
CA ALA A 139 -1.98 11.54 -4.80
C ALA A 139 -2.44 12.91 -4.28
N GLY A 140 -3.71 13.29 -4.48
CA GLY A 140 -4.29 14.56 -4.01
C GLY A 140 -4.24 14.72 -2.49
N GLY A 141 -4.25 13.63 -1.72
CA GLY A 141 -4.00 13.65 -0.27
C GLY A 141 -4.92 14.59 0.50
N VAL A 142 -4.35 15.63 1.12
CA VAL A 142 -5.08 16.68 1.86
C VAL A 142 -5.19 18.00 1.07
N ASN A 143 -4.84 18.01 -0.22
CA ASN A 143 -5.08 19.14 -1.13
C ASN A 143 -5.30 18.67 -2.59
N PRO A 144 -6.37 17.89 -2.86
CA PRO A 144 -6.62 17.34 -4.19
C PRO A 144 -6.89 18.41 -5.26
N LEU A 145 -7.42 19.58 -4.88
CA LEU A 145 -7.62 20.73 -5.78
C LEU A 145 -6.28 21.25 -6.33
N ALA A 146 -5.31 21.55 -5.46
CA ALA A 146 -3.98 22.01 -5.90
C ALA A 146 -3.19 20.94 -6.68
N CYS A 147 -3.52 19.66 -6.48
CA CYS A 147 -2.99 18.57 -7.30
C CYS A 147 -3.56 18.63 -8.74
N ALA A 148 -4.89 18.78 -8.87
CA ALA A 148 -5.55 18.92 -10.17
C ALA A 148 -5.07 20.17 -10.93
N GLU A 149 -4.92 21.32 -10.25
CA GLU A 149 -4.32 22.53 -10.82
C GLU A 149 -2.90 22.29 -11.36
N ALA A 150 -2.05 21.61 -10.58
CA ALA A 150 -0.68 21.29 -10.98
C ALA A 150 -0.63 20.35 -12.20
N ILE A 151 -1.60 19.44 -12.32
CA ILE A 151 -1.72 18.53 -13.48
C ILE A 151 -2.26 19.27 -14.70
N GLN A 152 -3.25 20.15 -14.56
CA GLN A 152 -3.72 21.00 -15.67
C GLN A 152 -2.58 21.85 -16.24
N GLU A 153 -1.70 22.36 -15.38
CA GLU A 153 -0.47 23.06 -15.79
C GLU A 153 0.59 22.17 -16.44
N VAL A 154 0.58 20.84 -16.23
CA VAL A 154 1.40 19.87 -16.98
C VAL A 154 0.77 19.58 -18.35
N VAL A 155 -0.53 19.31 -18.41
CA VAL A 155 -1.32 19.05 -19.63
C VAL A 155 -1.18 20.22 -20.61
N LYS A 156 -1.38 21.45 -20.12
CA LYS A 156 -1.22 22.71 -20.86
C LYS A 156 0.20 22.93 -21.38
N LYS A 157 1.24 22.57 -20.62
CA LYS A 157 2.66 22.65 -21.06
C LYS A 157 3.02 21.60 -22.11
N ALA A 158 2.33 20.46 -22.12
CA ALA A 158 2.45 19.45 -23.15
C ALA A 158 1.67 19.80 -24.44
N GLY A 159 0.80 20.82 -24.41
CA GLY A 159 -0.04 21.19 -25.55
C GLY A 159 -1.21 20.23 -25.79
N LEU A 160 -1.68 19.55 -24.73
CA LEU A 160 -2.73 18.54 -24.79
C LEU A 160 -4.06 19.07 -24.24
N ASP A 161 -5.17 18.48 -24.68
CA ASP A 161 -6.53 18.73 -24.18
C ASP A 161 -7.03 17.52 -23.38
N LEU A 162 -6.41 17.27 -22.22
CA LEU A 162 -6.76 16.16 -21.32
C LEU A 162 -7.64 16.67 -20.17
N LYS A 163 -8.76 16.00 -19.94
CA LYS A 163 -9.73 16.34 -18.90
C LYS A 163 -9.28 15.84 -17.54
N VAL A 164 -8.97 16.79 -16.64
CA VAL A 164 -8.62 16.53 -15.24
C VAL A 164 -9.85 16.77 -14.37
N ALA A 165 -10.30 15.72 -13.68
CA ALA A 165 -11.41 15.77 -12.71
C ALA A 165 -10.91 15.46 -11.29
N VAL A 166 -11.60 15.97 -10.28
CA VAL A 166 -11.16 15.89 -8.87
C VAL A 166 -12.28 15.42 -7.94
N VAL A 167 -11.99 14.45 -7.08
CA VAL A 167 -12.88 13.93 -6.04
C VAL A 167 -12.50 14.54 -4.69
N THR A 168 -13.45 15.23 -4.07
CA THR A 168 -13.27 15.91 -2.78
C THR A 168 -14.41 15.59 -1.80
N GLY A 169 -14.30 16.10 -0.56
CA GLY A 169 -15.27 15.86 0.50
C GLY A 169 -14.89 14.73 1.46
N ASP A 170 -13.67 14.21 1.37
CA ASP A 170 -13.08 13.32 2.37
C ASP A 170 -12.67 14.07 3.65
N ASP A 171 -12.23 15.33 3.53
CA ASP A 171 -11.80 16.18 4.64
C ASP A 171 -12.98 16.65 5.52
N LEU A 172 -13.00 16.15 6.76
CA LEU A 172 -13.97 16.47 7.81
C LEU A 172 -13.47 17.51 8.81
N MET A 173 -12.26 18.07 8.65
CA MET A 173 -11.75 19.14 9.52
C MET A 173 -12.69 20.35 9.64
N PRO A 174 -13.40 20.81 8.58
CA PRO A 174 -14.40 21.88 8.71
C PRO A 174 -15.55 21.56 9.67
N SER A 175 -15.90 20.27 9.81
CA SER A 175 -16.99 19.80 10.68
C SER A 175 -16.54 19.45 12.10
N ARG A 176 -15.25 19.60 12.43
CA ARG A 176 -14.65 19.19 13.73
C ARG A 176 -15.40 19.72 14.96
N SER A 177 -15.88 20.97 14.92
CA SER A 177 -16.62 21.60 16.04
C SER A 177 -17.97 20.95 16.33
N LEU A 178 -18.53 20.20 15.38
CA LEU A 178 -19.81 19.50 15.50
C LEU A 178 -19.64 18.05 16.03
N LEU A 179 -18.39 17.59 16.19
CA LEU A 179 -18.04 16.21 16.56
C LEU A 179 -17.41 16.18 17.96
N SER A 180 -18.23 16.31 19.01
CA SER A 180 -17.78 16.17 20.41
C SER A 180 -17.30 14.75 20.71
N GLU A 181 -18.02 13.75 20.19
CA GLU A 181 -17.77 12.32 20.33
C GLU A 181 -18.06 11.58 19.02
N VAL A 182 -17.28 10.54 18.75
CA VAL A 182 -17.40 9.71 17.54
C VAL A 182 -17.50 8.22 17.88
N LYS A 183 -18.18 7.46 17.01
CA LYS A 183 -18.31 5.99 17.08
C LYS A 183 -16.99 5.36 16.67
N MET A 184 -16.38 4.52 17.52
CA MET A 184 -15.07 3.96 17.22
C MET A 184 -15.13 2.85 16.16
N ALA A 185 -14.08 2.73 15.35
CA ALA A 185 -13.97 1.69 14.32
C ALA A 185 -13.62 0.29 14.87
N ASP A 186 -13.09 0.22 16.09
CA ASP A 186 -12.79 -1.02 16.83
C ASP A 186 -14.02 -1.64 17.52
N GLY A 187 -15.21 -1.07 17.32
CA GLY A 187 -16.44 -1.43 18.06
C GLY A 187 -16.45 -0.96 19.52
N GLY A 188 -15.37 -0.33 20.01
CA GLY A 188 -15.16 0.08 21.39
C GLY A 188 -15.89 1.37 21.79
N GLY A 189 -17.20 1.43 21.48
CA GLY A 189 -18.15 2.44 21.92
C GLY A 189 -18.03 3.80 21.22
N ARG A 190 -18.33 4.87 21.96
CA ARG A 190 -18.09 6.26 21.58
C ARG A 190 -16.91 6.80 22.38
N ARG A 191 -16.08 7.66 21.77
CA ARG A 191 -14.98 8.36 22.47
C ARG A 191 -14.89 9.82 22.01
N PRO A 192 -14.41 10.75 22.86
CA PRO A 192 -14.18 12.13 22.46
C PRO A 192 -13.04 12.25 21.45
N LEU A 193 -13.11 13.23 20.56
CA LEU A 193 -12.03 13.51 19.60
C LEU A 193 -10.75 14.05 20.30
N PRO A 194 -9.55 13.73 19.79
CA PRO A 194 -8.30 14.31 20.27
C PRO A 194 -8.29 15.86 20.23
N LYS A 195 -7.67 16.48 21.24
CA LYS A 195 -7.56 17.95 21.31
C LYS A 195 -6.61 18.53 20.25
N THR A 196 -5.63 17.75 19.79
CA THR A 196 -4.52 18.16 18.92
C THR A 196 -4.64 17.60 17.49
N LEU A 197 -5.87 17.53 16.95
CA LEU A 197 -6.13 17.08 15.58
C LEU A 197 -5.45 17.97 14.52
N HIS A 198 -4.84 17.31 13.53
CA HIS A 198 -4.20 17.91 12.36
C HIS A 198 -4.97 17.61 11.06
N SER A 199 -5.49 16.39 10.90
CA SER A 199 -6.38 16.03 9.78
C SER A 199 -7.51 15.10 10.26
N MET A 200 -8.58 14.99 9.46
CA MET A 200 -9.65 14.01 9.60
C MET A 200 -10.19 13.66 8.22
N ASN A 201 -9.79 12.52 7.65
CA ASN A 201 -10.13 12.16 6.27
C ASN A 201 -10.91 10.84 6.23
N ALA A 202 -12.08 10.87 5.61
CA ALA A 202 -12.91 9.70 5.36
C ALA A 202 -12.39 8.87 4.19
N TYR A 203 -12.48 7.55 4.26
CA TYR A 203 -12.03 6.66 3.18
C TYR A 203 -13.17 6.54 2.16
N LEU A 204 -13.15 7.39 1.14
CA LEU A 204 -14.15 7.38 0.08
C LEU A 204 -14.10 6.10 -0.77
N GLY A 205 -15.24 5.76 -1.38
CA GLY A 205 -15.38 4.61 -2.27
C GLY A 205 -15.02 4.89 -3.72
N ALA A 206 -15.32 3.94 -4.60
CA ALA A 206 -15.08 3.99 -6.04
C ALA A 206 -16.18 4.74 -6.83
N GLU A 207 -17.41 4.85 -6.32
CA GLU A 207 -18.53 5.55 -6.97
C GLU A 207 -18.25 7.00 -7.42
N PRO A 208 -17.44 7.84 -6.74
CA PRO A 208 -17.05 9.16 -7.25
C PRO A 208 -16.06 9.08 -8.43
N ILE A 209 -15.11 8.14 -8.38
CA ILE A 209 -14.13 7.92 -9.45
C ILE A 209 -14.85 7.43 -10.71
N ARG A 210 -15.79 6.49 -10.56
CA ARG A 210 -16.69 6.02 -11.63
C ARG A 210 -17.37 7.21 -12.34
N ARG A 211 -18.02 8.09 -11.57
CA ARG A 211 -18.73 9.25 -12.12
C ARG A 211 -17.80 10.27 -12.80
N CYS A 212 -16.57 10.44 -12.31
CA CYS A 212 -15.57 11.24 -13.01
C CYS A 212 -15.20 10.65 -14.39
N LEU A 213 -15.04 9.32 -14.48
CA LEU A 213 -14.75 8.62 -15.74
C LEU A 213 -15.96 8.59 -16.70
N ASP A 214 -17.19 8.46 -16.19
CA ASP A 214 -18.44 8.50 -16.98
C ASP A 214 -18.60 9.81 -17.75
N LEU A 215 -18.22 10.93 -17.12
CA LEU A 215 -18.20 12.27 -17.72
C LEU A 215 -16.97 12.48 -18.63
N GLY A 216 -16.15 11.45 -18.83
CA GLY A 216 -15.03 11.42 -19.76
C GLY A 216 -13.77 12.10 -19.23
N ALA A 217 -13.45 11.97 -17.94
CA ALA A 217 -12.13 12.38 -17.43
C ALA A 217 -11.03 11.45 -17.96
N ASP A 218 -9.92 12.04 -18.40
CA ASP A 218 -8.69 11.31 -18.76
C ASP A 218 -7.78 11.12 -17.54
N VAL A 219 -7.84 12.06 -16.58
CA VAL A 219 -7.13 12.00 -15.30
C VAL A 219 -8.12 12.28 -14.15
N VAL A 220 -8.20 11.36 -13.20
CA VAL A 220 -9.00 11.52 -11.96
C VAL A 220 -8.07 11.55 -10.75
N VAL A 221 -8.15 12.62 -9.95
CA VAL A 221 -7.42 12.72 -8.67
C VAL A 221 -8.39 12.77 -7.50
N THR A 222 -8.10 12.03 -6.43
CA THR A 222 -8.88 12.04 -5.18
C THR A 222 -8.03 12.47 -3.98
N GLY A 223 -8.70 12.94 -2.91
CA GLY A 223 -8.18 12.89 -1.54
C GLY A 223 -8.17 11.44 -1.01
N ARG A 224 -8.47 11.20 0.27
CA ARG A 224 -8.51 9.81 0.79
C ARG A 224 -9.69 9.02 0.21
N CYS A 225 -9.40 8.02 -0.61
CA CYS A 225 -10.26 6.86 -0.88
C CYS A 225 -9.81 5.64 -0.05
N VAL A 226 -10.51 4.50 -0.12
CA VAL A 226 -9.83 3.20 0.13
C VAL A 226 -8.90 2.88 -1.03
N ASP A 227 -7.88 2.10 -0.76
CA ASP A 227 -6.74 1.90 -1.65
C ASP A 227 -7.19 1.21 -2.95
N SER A 228 -7.97 0.12 -2.84
CA SER A 228 -8.59 -0.59 -3.97
C SER A 228 -9.55 0.23 -4.84
N ALA A 229 -10.05 1.38 -4.38
CA ALA A 229 -11.02 2.19 -5.13
C ALA A 229 -10.45 2.78 -6.42
N VAL A 230 -9.13 2.98 -6.50
CA VAL A 230 -8.47 3.50 -7.72
C VAL A 230 -8.56 2.51 -8.89
N ALA A 231 -8.71 1.20 -8.60
CA ALA A 231 -8.93 0.15 -9.60
C ALA A 231 -10.42 -0.18 -9.79
N LEU A 232 -11.21 -0.24 -8.70
CA LEU A 232 -12.66 -0.51 -8.80
C LEU A 232 -13.42 0.58 -9.57
N GLY A 233 -13.01 1.85 -9.48
CA GLY A 233 -13.63 2.96 -10.24
C GLY A 233 -13.60 2.76 -11.77
N PRO A 234 -12.43 2.49 -12.37
CA PRO A 234 -12.28 2.03 -13.75
C PRO A 234 -13.12 0.81 -14.16
N LEU A 235 -13.20 -0.22 -13.31
CA LEU A 235 -13.97 -1.44 -13.60
C LEU A 235 -15.48 -1.16 -13.63
N LEU A 236 -15.98 -0.46 -12.60
CA LEU A 236 -17.34 0.05 -12.52
C LEU A 236 -17.73 0.89 -13.75
N HIS A 237 -16.84 1.78 -14.20
CA HIS A 237 -17.06 2.63 -15.38
C HIS A 237 -17.16 1.79 -16.66
N THR A 238 -16.19 0.90 -16.88
CA THR A 238 -16.04 0.22 -18.18
C THR A 238 -17.04 -0.92 -18.38
N PHE A 239 -17.45 -1.58 -17.29
CA PHE A 239 -18.44 -2.68 -17.35
C PHE A 239 -19.87 -2.25 -17.00
N GLY A 240 -20.08 -1.03 -16.50
CA GLY A 240 -21.41 -0.53 -16.10
C GLY A 240 -22.03 -1.31 -14.94
N TRP A 241 -21.21 -1.98 -14.12
CA TRP A 241 -21.64 -2.72 -12.92
C TRP A 241 -22.43 -1.79 -11.98
N LYS A 242 -23.52 -2.32 -11.41
CA LYS A 242 -24.37 -1.56 -10.49
C LYS A 242 -23.81 -1.55 -9.08
N ARG A 243 -24.35 -0.65 -8.28
CA ARG A 243 -23.98 -0.45 -6.87
C ARG A 243 -24.50 -1.55 -5.92
N ASP A 244 -25.32 -2.46 -6.45
CA ASP A 244 -25.89 -3.64 -5.80
C ASP A 244 -25.41 -4.99 -6.41
N ASP A 245 -24.57 -4.97 -7.45
CA ASP A 245 -23.92 -6.16 -8.01
C ASP A 245 -22.72 -6.60 -7.11
N TYR A 246 -22.97 -6.84 -5.83
CA TYR A 246 -21.93 -6.88 -4.78
C TYR A 246 -20.78 -7.87 -5.03
N ASP A 247 -21.03 -9.04 -5.62
CA ASP A 247 -19.98 -10.00 -5.97
C ASP A 247 -18.98 -9.41 -6.98
N LEU A 248 -19.45 -8.61 -7.94
CA LEU A 248 -18.60 -7.93 -8.92
C LEU A 248 -17.83 -6.78 -8.25
N LEU A 249 -18.46 -6.06 -7.31
CA LEU A 249 -17.78 -5.03 -6.50
C LEU A 249 -16.68 -5.63 -5.61
N ALA A 250 -16.91 -6.82 -5.04
CA ALA A 250 -15.93 -7.55 -4.24
C ALA A 250 -14.78 -8.07 -5.10
N ALA A 251 -15.08 -8.59 -6.30
CA ALA A 251 -14.06 -9.05 -7.25
C ALA A 251 -13.20 -7.89 -7.79
N GLY A 252 -13.81 -6.74 -8.12
CA GLY A 252 -13.08 -5.54 -8.52
C GLY A 252 -12.29 -4.90 -7.37
N SER A 253 -12.83 -4.93 -6.15
CA SER A 253 -12.09 -4.58 -4.93
C SER A 253 -10.89 -5.49 -4.69
N LEU A 254 -11.03 -6.79 -4.94
CA LEU A 254 -9.92 -7.74 -4.83
C LEU A 254 -8.85 -7.50 -5.90
N ALA A 255 -9.25 -7.24 -7.15
CA ALA A 255 -8.32 -6.88 -8.21
C ALA A 255 -7.53 -5.62 -7.85
N GLY A 256 -8.16 -4.62 -7.22
CA GLY A 256 -7.48 -3.46 -6.64
C GLY A 256 -6.52 -3.83 -5.49
N HIS A 257 -7.00 -4.61 -4.53
CA HIS A 257 -6.23 -5.04 -3.36
C HIS A 257 -4.98 -5.86 -3.72
N LEU A 258 -5.03 -6.60 -4.83
CA LEU A 258 -3.89 -7.36 -5.33
C LEU A 258 -2.90 -6.53 -6.17
N ILE A 259 -3.21 -5.27 -6.52
CA ILE A 259 -2.28 -4.37 -7.23
C ILE A 259 -1.84 -3.13 -6.43
N GLU A 260 -2.54 -2.79 -5.33
CA GLU A 260 -2.09 -1.75 -4.38
C GLU A 260 -0.81 -2.17 -3.62
N CYS A 261 -0.24 -1.24 -2.86
CA CYS A 261 1.01 -1.43 -2.11
C CYS A 261 2.25 -1.87 -2.95
N GLY A 262 2.19 -1.69 -4.28
CA GLY A 262 3.34 -1.77 -5.18
C GLY A 262 3.65 -3.19 -5.66
N ALA A 263 4.93 -3.59 -5.65
CA ALA A 263 5.40 -4.84 -6.25
C ALA A 263 5.15 -6.10 -5.40
N GLN A 264 4.16 -6.13 -4.52
CA GLN A 264 4.03 -7.20 -3.51
C GLN A 264 3.47 -8.51 -4.09
N SER A 265 2.38 -8.46 -4.86
CA SER A 265 1.89 -9.59 -5.66
C SER A 265 2.91 -10.11 -6.70
N THR A 266 3.96 -9.34 -6.98
CA THR A 266 5.03 -9.65 -7.92
C THR A 266 6.39 -9.98 -7.23
N GLY A 267 6.37 -10.27 -5.92
CA GLY A 267 7.52 -10.82 -5.17
C GLY A 267 8.17 -9.87 -4.14
N GLY A 268 7.73 -8.61 -4.06
CA GLY A 268 8.18 -7.65 -3.07
C GLY A 268 7.72 -8.01 -1.65
N ILE A 269 8.67 -8.10 -0.70
CA ILE A 269 8.42 -8.48 0.70
C ILE A 269 7.81 -9.90 0.86
N PHE A 270 7.95 -10.76 -0.15
CA PHE A 270 7.50 -12.15 -0.14
C PHE A 270 8.30 -13.01 0.87
N THR A 271 7.66 -13.96 1.57
CA THR A 271 8.35 -14.86 2.52
C THR A 271 9.51 -15.60 1.84
N ASP A 272 9.26 -16.17 0.65
CA ASP A 272 10.27 -16.87 -0.15
C ASP A 272 11.02 -15.91 -1.10
N TRP A 273 11.43 -14.74 -0.60
CA TRP A 273 12.20 -13.72 -1.34
C TRP A 273 13.39 -14.27 -2.15
N HIS A 274 14.03 -15.34 -1.66
CA HIS A 274 15.17 -15.99 -2.28
C HIS A 274 14.86 -16.68 -3.63
N GLN A 275 13.58 -16.84 -3.97
CA GLN A 275 13.11 -17.37 -5.26
C GLN A 275 12.78 -16.24 -6.27
N VAL A 276 12.79 -14.97 -5.84
CA VAL A 276 12.37 -13.82 -6.64
C VAL A 276 13.58 -13.22 -7.38
N PRO A 277 13.59 -13.15 -8.73
CA PRO A 277 14.73 -12.62 -9.50
C PRO A 277 14.74 -11.09 -9.63
N ASP A 278 15.90 -10.55 -10.00
CA ASP A 278 16.12 -9.20 -10.57
C ASP A 278 15.40 -8.04 -9.85
N TRP A 279 15.62 -7.92 -8.53
CA TRP A 279 14.94 -6.96 -7.66
C TRP A 279 15.15 -5.48 -8.04
N ASP A 280 16.26 -5.15 -8.70
CA ASP A 280 16.56 -3.80 -9.19
C ASP A 280 15.64 -3.37 -10.34
N ASN A 281 15.03 -4.34 -11.04
CA ASN A 281 14.09 -4.14 -12.14
C ASN A 281 12.73 -4.83 -11.86
N MET A 282 12.32 -4.87 -10.59
CA MET A 282 11.10 -5.55 -10.12
C MET A 282 9.86 -5.15 -10.94
N GLY A 283 9.13 -6.14 -11.46
CA GLY A 283 7.89 -5.90 -12.19
C GLY A 283 6.77 -5.41 -11.27
N PHE A 284 6.03 -4.38 -11.67
CA PHE A 284 4.82 -3.91 -10.96
C PHE A 284 3.57 -4.63 -11.50
N PRO A 285 2.53 -4.85 -10.67
CA PRO A 285 1.42 -5.72 -11.01
C PRO A 285 0.47 -5.13 -12.06
N VAL A 286 -0.02 -6.00 -12.94
CA VAL A 286 -1.05 -5.73 -13.95
C VAL A 286 -2.16 -6.78 -13.83
N VAL A 287 -3.41 -6.34 -13.68
CA VAL A 287 -4.59 -7.20 -13.77
C VAL A 287 -5.32 -6.99 -15.09
N GLU A 288 -5.66 -8.10 -15.75
CA GLU A 288 -6.61 -8.13 -16.87
C GLU A 288 -7.95 -8.66 -16.34
N CYS A 289 -8.92 -7.75 -16.17
CA CYS A 289 -10.22 -8.06 -15.59
C CYS A 289 -11.28 -8.30 -16.66
N SER A 290 -12.13 -9.30 -16.46
CA SER A 290 -13.30 -9.57 -17.30
C SER A 290 -14.60 -9.02 -16.67
N SER A 291 -15.63 -8.81 -17.49
CA SER A 291 -16.91 -8.25 -17.05
C SER A 291 -17.71 -9.15 -16.09
N ASP A 292 -17.29 -10.40 -15.91
CA ASP A 292 -17.83 -11.36 -14.93
C ASP A 292 -17.12 -11.30 -13.56
N GLY A 293 -16.16 -10.39 -13.39
CA GLY A 293 -15.36 -10.26 -12.18
C GLY A 293 -14.16 -11.21 -12.08
N SER A 294 -14.01 -12.18 -13.00
CA SER A 294 -12.77 -12.98 -13.06
C SER A 294 -11.62 -12.18 -13.67
N PHE A 295 -10.40 -12.37 -13.17
CA PHE A 295 -9.24 -11.64 -13.67
C PHE A 295 -7.96 -12.48 -13.66
N VAL A 296 -6.96 -12.02 -14.42
CA VAL A 296 -5.60 -12.57 -14.45
C VAL A 296 -4.63 -11.52 -13.94
N LEU A 297 -3.86 -11.83 -12.89
CA LEU A 297 -2.76 -11.01 -12.40
C LEU A 297 -1.46 -11.46 -13.06
N SER A 298 -0.66 -10.49 -13.50
CA SER A 298 0.59 -10.65 -14.23
C SER A 298 1.53 -9.45 -13.95
N LYS A 299 2.68 -9.39 -14.64
CA LYS A 299 3.59 -8.23 -14.63
C LYS A 299 4.09 -7.92 -16.06
N PRO A 300 4.62 -6.72 -16.36
CA PRO A 300 5.18 -6.42 -17.68
C PRO A 300 6.32 -7.39 -18.06
N PRO A 301 6.43 -7.80 -19.33
CA PRO A 301 7.50 -8.69 -19.79
C PRO A 301 8.87 -8.01 -19.68
N LYS A 302 9.94 -8.81 -19.52
CA LYS A 302 11.33 -8.32 -19.33
C LYS A 302 11.53 -7.45 -18.06
N THR A 303 10.76 -7.75 -17.02
CA THR A 303 10.96 -7.23 -15.66
C THR A 303 11.37 -8.36 -14.71
N GLY A 304 12.01 -8.02 -13.60
CA GLY A 304 12.23 -8.93 -12.49
C GLY A 304 10.94 -9.29 -11.75
N GLY A 305 11.08 -9.92 -10.59
CA GLY A 305 9.94 -10.37 -9.79
C GLY A 305 9.35 -11.71 -10.23
N LEU A 306 8.37 -12.17 -9.47
CA LEU A 306 7.69 -13.46 -9.60
C LEU A 306 6.20 -13.27 -9.30
N VAL A 307 5.31 -13.75 -10.17
CA VAL A 307 3.88 -13.92 -9.86
C VAL A 307 3.59 -15.40 -9.67
N SER A 308 3.21 -15.78 -8.45
CA SER A 308 2.87 -17.16 -8.09
C SER A 308 1.64 -17.21 -7.19
N PHE A 309 1.17 -18.41 -6.87
CA PHE A 309 0.20 -18.61 -5.80
C PHE A 309 0.69 -17.96 -4.50
N GLY A 310 1.97 -18.12 -4.15
CA GLY A 310 2.54 -17.60 -2.90
C GLY A 310 2.51 -16.07 -2.82
N THR A 311 3.01 -15.37 -3.84
CA THR A 311 3.07 -13.90 -3.82
C THR A 311 1.69 -13.25 -3.79
N VAL A 312 0.73 -13.84 -4.53
CA VAL A 312 -0.63 -13.31 -4.61
C VAL A 312 -1.48 -13.75 -3.41
N ALA A 313 -1.26 -14.94 -2.83
CA ALA A 313 -1.89 -15.34 -1.57
C ALA A 313 -1.37 -14.51 -0.38
N GLU A 314 -0.09 -14.12 -0.37
CA GLU A 314 0.42 -13.18 0.62
C GLU A 314 -0.19 -11.78 0.48
N GLN A 315 -0.42 -11.29 -0.74
CA GLN A 315 -1.13 -10.02 -0.92
C GLN A 315 -2.61 -10.12 -0.53
N LEU A 316 -3.30 -11.21 -0.88
CA LEU A 316 -4.70 -11.48 -0.54
C LEU A 316 -5.00 -11.37 0.98
N VAL A 317 -4.00 -11.61 1.82
CA VAL A 317 -4.12 -11.61 3.30
C VAL A 317 -3.46 -10.39 3.95
N TYR A 318 -3.15 -9.34 3.18
CA TYR A 318 -2.46 -8.16 3.71
C TYR A 318 -3.42 -7.12 4.28
N GLU A 319 -3.18 -6.65 5.51
CA GLU A 319 -4.00 -5.63 6.19
C GLU A 319 -5.51 -5.94 6.31
N ILE A 320 -5.91 -7.17 5.98
CA ILE A 320 -7.20 -7.78 6.32
C ILE A 320 -7.18 -8.12 7.83
N GLY A 321 -8.33 -8.56 8.36
CA GLY A 321 -8.47 -8.99 9.76
C GLY A 321 -9.66 -9.91 10.01
N ASP A 322 -10.72 -9.78 9.21
CA ASP A 322 -11.68 -10.86 8.97
C ASP A 322 -11.84 -11.02 7.45
N PRO A 323 -11.27 -12.09 6.83
CA PRO A 323 -11.37 -12.30 5.39
C PRO A 323 -12.79 -12.67 4.92
N ARG A 324 -13.75 -12.92 5.82
CA ARG A 324 -15.19 -13.03 5.47
C ARG A 324 -15.93 -11.69 5.50
N ARG A 325 -15.27 -10.64 5.99
CA ARG A 325 -15.94 -9.38 6.33
C ARG A 325 -15.02 -8.17 6.16
N TYR A 326 -14.24 -8.15 5.08
CA TYR A 326 -13.36 -7.03 4.78
C TYR A 326 -14.20 -5.78 4.41
N LEU A 327 -14.19 -4.78 5.29
CA LEU A 327 -15.13 -3.66 5.27
C LEU A 327 -14.67 -2.52 4.35
N LEU A 328 -15.15 -2.49 3.10
CA LEU A 328 -14.93 -1.38 2.17
C LEU A 328 -16.16 -0.44 2.07
N PRO A 329 -16.04 0.74 1.42
CA PRO A 329 -17.12 1.71 1.35
C PRO A 329 -18.21 1.35 0.34
N ASP A 330 -17.87 0.60 -0.71
CA ASP A 330 -18.79 0.20 -1.77
C ASP A 330 -19.34 -1.23 -1.58
N VAL A 331 -18.63 -2.08 -0.81
CA VAL A 331 -18.97 -3.50 -0.57
C VAL A 331 -18.34 -3.99 0.76
N ILE A 332 -18.90 -5.02 1.38
CA ILE A 332 -18.20 -5.86 2.38
C ILE A 332 -17.77 -7.13 1.67
N CYS A 333 -16.47 -7.41 1.59
CA CYS A 333 -15.97 -8.57 0.87
C CYS A 333 -15.86 -9.82 1.76
N ASP A 334 -16.27 -10.97 1.23
CA ASP A 334 -15.84 -12.29 1.65
C ASP A 334 -14.84 -12.83 0.61
N PHE A 335 -13.58 -12.92 1.02
CA PHE A 335 -12.47 -13.50 0.28
C PHE A 335 -12.14 -14.94 0.71
N SER A 336 -12.86 -15.51 1.68
CA SER A 336 -12.59 -16.86 2.21
C SER A 336 -12.87 -18.00 1.22
N GLN A 337 -13.46 -17.71 0.07
CA GLN A 337 -13.69 -18.62 -1.05
C GLN A 337 -12.93 -18.22 -2.33
N VAL A 338 -11.95 -17.30 -2.22
CA VAL A 338 -11.10 -16.92 -3.35
C VAL A 338 -10.23 -18.09 -3.79
N ALA A 339 -10.24 -18.37 -5.09
CA ALA A 339 -9.38 -19.35 -5.74
C ALA A 339 -8.34 -18.63 -6.61
N ILE A 340 -7.06 -18.89 -6.32
CA ILE A 340 -5.90 -18.46 -7.09
C ILE A 340 -5.37 -19.70 -7.85
N GLN A 341 -5.23 -19.59 -9.17
CA GLN A 341 -4.72 -20.65 -10.03
C GLN A 341 -3.57 -20.11 -10.88
N GLU A 342 -2.38 -20.70 -10.75
CA GLU A 342 -1.24 -20.40 -11.63
C GLU A 342 -1.55 -20.77 -13.08
N LEU A 343 -1.14 -19.90 -14.00
CA LEU A 343 -1.23 -20.12 -15.44
C LEU A 343 0.17 -20.51 -15.96
N PRO A 344 0.30 -21.62 -16.70
CA PRO A 344 1.58 -22.04 -17.25
C PRO A 344 2.08 -21.08 -18.34
N ASP A 345 3.37 -21.19 -18.66
CA ASP A 345 4.04 -20.56 -19.81
C ASP A 345 4.05 -19.02 -19.85
N ALA A 346 3.70 -18.34 -18.75
CA ALA A 346 3.81 -16.90 -18.60
C ALA A 346 5.22 -16.46 -18.13
N ASP A 347 5.84 -15.50 -18.83
CA ASP A 347 7.17 -14.93 -18.50
C ASP A 347 7.16 -14.24 -17.13
N GLY A 348 7.85 -14.83 -16.15
CA GLY A 348 7.83 -14.39 -14.75
C GLY A 348 6.52 -14.66 -14.01
N GLY A 349 5.64 -15.49 -14.56
CA GLY A 349 4.41 -16.00 -13.95
C GLY A 349 3.15 -15.16 -14.18
N ALA A 350 2.01 -15.82 -14.01
CA ALA A 350 0.68 -15.21 -13.96
C ALA A 350 -0.28 -16.11 -13.17
N VAL A 351 -1.31 -15.52 -12.55
CA VAL A 351 -2.39 -16.28 -11.87
C VAL A 351 -3.75 -15.80 -12.31
N ARG A 352 -4.71 -16.73 -12.49
CA ARG A 352 -6.13 -16.40 -12.55
C ARG A 352 -6.69 -16.36 -11.13
N VAL A 353 -7.50 -15.34 -10.84
CA VAL A 353 -8.17 -15.15 -9.55
C VAL A 353 -9.69 -15.09 -9.74
N THR A 354 -10.42 -15.79 -8.88
CA THR A 354 -11.88 -15.92 -8.89
C THR A 354 -12.43 -16.13 -7.47
N GLY A 355 -13.74 -16.10 -7.27
CA GLY A 355 -14.38 -16.61 -6.04
C GLY A 355 -14.60 -15.59 -4.91
N ALA A 356 -14.22 -14.32 -5.10
CA ALA A 356 -14.63 -13.24 -4.21
C ALA A 356 -16.16 -13.10 -4.17
N ARG A 357 -16.72 -12.82 -2.99
CA ARG A 357 -18.15 -12.56 -2.78
C ARG A 357 -18.38 -11.25 -2.05
N GLY A 358 -19.54 -10.64 -2.26
CA GLY A 358 -19.89 -9.34 -1.72
C GLY A 358 -21.20 -9.32 -0.93
N LEU A 359 -21.16 -8.66 0.21
CA LEU A 359 -22.31 -8.22 0.99
C LEU A 359 -22.40 -6.69 0.94
N ALA A 360 -23.56 -6.11 1.21
CA ALA A 360 -23.72 -4.69 1.02
C ALA A 360 -22.94 -3.86 2.07
N PRO A 361 -22.47 -2.66 1.70
CA PRO A 361 -21.57 -1.87 2.53
C PRO A 361 -22.22 -1.29 3.80
N SER A 362 -21.37 -1.09 4.82
CA SER A 362 -21.68 -0.38 6.07
C SER A 362 -22.35 1.00 5.86
N PRO A 363 -23.22 1.49 6.79
CA PRO A 363 -23.74 2.87 6.75
C PRO A 363 -22.67 3.95 6.90
N ASP A 364 -21.51 3.59 7.45
CA ASP A 364 -20.46 4.51 7.84
C ASP A 364 -19.26 4.43 6.90
N TYR A 365 -18.59 5.56 6.68
CA TYR A 365 -17.20 5.56 6.23
C TYR A 365 -16.28 5.36 7.44
N LYS A 366 -15.18 4.61 7.25
CA LYS A 366 -13.99 4.71 8.11
C LYS A 366 -13.42 6.12 7.95
N VAL A 367 -12.97 6.72 9.04
CA VAL A 367 -12.27 8.01 9.07
C VAL A 367 -10.95 7.83 9.80
N CYS A 368 -9.85 8.31 9.21
CA CYS A 368 -8.58 8.48 9.90
C CYS A 368 -8.44 9.94 10.31
N ALA A 369 -8.57 10.19 11.61
CA ALA A 369 -8.05 11.40 12.22
C ALA A 369 -6.54 11.25 12.48
N THR A 370 -5.78 12.34 12.39
CA THR A 370 -4.38 12.39 12.82
C THR A 370 -4.21 13.44 13.92
N TYR A 371 -3.46 13.14 14.98
CA TYR A 371 -3.27 14.08 16.09
C TYR A 371 -1.83 14.09 16.64
N MET A 372 -1.43 15.23 17.20
CA MET A 372 -0.11 15.40 17.82
C MET A 372 -0.07 14.77 19.22
N ASP A 373 0.81 13.79 19.42
CA ASP A 373 1.08 13.14 20.69
C ASP A 373 2.49 13.48 21.24
N GLY A 374 2.88 14.75 21.14
CA GLY A 374 4.20 15.23 21.58
C GLY A 374 5.30 14.99 20.55
N PHE A 375 6.50 14.63 21.03
CA PHE A 375 7.72 14.59 20.23
C PHE A 375 8.51 13.31 20.45
N ARG A 376 9.32 12.91 19.47
CA ARG A 376 10.30 11.82 19.56
C ARG A 376 11.69 12.28 19.13
N ALA A 377 12.71 11.58 19.60
CA ALA A 377 14.07 11.67 19.10
C ALA A 377 14.66 10.26 19.02
N THR A 378 15.40 9.97 17.95
CA THR A 378 16.05 8.68 17.74
C THR A 378 17.55 8.88 17.62
N ALA A 379 18.32 8.12 18.40
CA ALA A 379 19.77 8.12 18.39
C ALA A 379 20.27 6.71 18.05
N VAL A 380 21.09 6.61 17.00
CA VAL A 380 21.61 5.34 16.49
C VAL A 380 23.13 5.44 16.44
N CYS A 381 23.82 4.59 17.21
CA CYS A 381 25.28 4.61 17.31
C CYS A 381 25.83 3.17 17.17
N PRO A 382 26.64 2.86 16.15
CA PRO A 382 27.40 1.62 16.13
C PRO A 382 28.42 1.56 17.28
N VAL A 383 28.71 0.33 17.71
CA VAL A 383 29.64 0.00 18.80
C VAL A 383 30.50 -1.18 18.34
N GLY A 384 31.81 -0.98 18.23
CA GLY A 384 32.77 -1.99 17.81
C GLY A 384 33.64 -2.54 18.94
N GLY A 385 34.30 -3.67 18.67
CA GLY A 385 35.27 -4.33 19.55
C GLY A 385 34.66 -5.21 20.65
N PRO A 386 35.49 -5.80 21.53
CA PRO A 386 35.03 -6.74 22.56
C PRO A 386 33.89 -6.19 23.42
N ARG A 387 32.91 -7.06 23.72
CA ARG A 387 31.72 -6.78 24.53
C ARG A 387 30.86 -5.63 23.98
N ALA A 388 30.76 -5.50 22.65
CA ALA A 388 30.00 -4.42 22.01
C ALA A 388 28.56 -4.33 22.51
N ALA A 389 27.88 -5.48 22.68
CA ALA A 389 26.52 -5.53 23.22
C ALA A 389 26.39 -5.01 24.67
N GLU A 390 27.33 -5.36 25.57
CA GLU A 390 27.35 -4.88 26.95
C GLU A 390 27.58 -3.35 26.99
N LYS A 391 28.57 -2.88 26.22
CA LYS A 391 28.91 -1.45 26.08
C LYS A 391 27.73 -0.64 25.52
N ALA A 392 27.06 -1.16 24.49
CA ALA A 392 25.86 -0.56 23.90
C ALA A 392 24.75 -0.35 24.95
N ARG A 393 24.36 -1.41 25.68
CA ARG A 393 23.36 -1.31 26.76
C ARG A 393 23.78 -0.30 27.83
N ARG A 394 25.02 -0.44 28.35
CA ARG A 394 25.53 0.43 29.43
C ARG A 394 25.60 1.90 29.04
N THR A 395 25.95 2.21 27.78
CA THR A 395 25.95 3.57 27.23
C THR A 395 24.53 4.13 27.15
N ALA A 396 23.56 3.39 26.59
CA ALA A 396 22.17 3.84 26.53
C ALA A 396 21.56 4.07 27.92
N ASP A 397 21.72 3.11 28.83
CA ASP A 397 21.34 3.23 30.23
C ASP A 397 21.90 4.51 30.86
N SER A 398 23.18 4.79 30.60
CA SER A 398 23.87 5.96 31.16
C SER A 398 23.36 7.28 30.58
N ILE A 399 23.06 7.34 29.27
CA ILE A 399 22.46 8.51 28.62
C ILE A 399 21.05 8.77 29.18
N ILE A 400 20.20 7.74 29.27
CA ILE A 400 18.83 7.86 29.79
C ILE A 400 18.83 8.25 31.28
N LYS A 401 19.65 7.58 32.12
CA LYS A 401 19.79 7.92 33.55
C LYS A 401 20.38 9.32 33.78
N ARG A 402 21.31 9.77 32.95
CA ARG A 402 21.82 11.17 33.00
C ARG A 402 20.74 12.16 32.62
N THR A 403 20.07 11.94 31.49
CA THR A 403 19.02 12.83 30.98
C THR A 403 17.86 12.98 31.97
N ARG A 404 17.44 11.89 32.64
CA ARG A 404 16.45 11.90 33.72
C ARG A 404 16.82 12.81 34.90
N ARG A 405 18.08 12.80 35.34
CA ARG A 405 18.56 13.72 36.39
C ARG A 405 18.52 15.18 35.92
N MET A 406 18.86 15.45 34.66
CA MET A 406 18.75 16.78 34.08
C MET A 406 17.30 17.24 33.95
N PHE A 407 16.35 16.34 33.64
CA PHE A 407 14.92 16.66 33.64
C PHE A 407 14.45 17.11 35.03
N GLN A 408 14.80 16.35 36.08
CA GLN A 408 14.50 16.70 37.47
C GLN A 408 15.06 18.07 37.86
N GLN A 409 16.34 18.33 37.54
CA GLN A 409 17.00 19.62 37.77
C GLN A 409 16.38 20.79 36.98
N MET A 410 15.70 20.52 35.86
CA MET A 410 15.08 21.52 34.99
C MET A 410 13.55 21.64 35.17
N GLY A 411 12.96 20.95 36.16
CA GLY A 411 11.51 20.93 36.37
C GLY A 411 10.71 20.25 35.23
N LEU A 412 11.34 19.36 34.47
CA LEU A 412 10.73 18.61 33.37
C LEU A 412 10.20 17.25 33.86
N GLN A 413 9.17 16.75 33.19
CA GLN A 413 8.63 15.41 33.41
C GLN A 413 9.60 14.34 32.87
N ASP A 414 9.42 13.08 33.28
CA ASP A 414 10.13 11.95 32.68
C ASP A 414 9.60 11.62 31.28
N PHE A 415 10.40 10.90 30.49
CA PHE A 415 10.01 10.34 29.20
C PHE A 415 8.66 9.61 29.27
N ASN A 416 7.80 9.84 28.26
CA ASN A 416 6.53 9.12 28.12
C ASN A 416 6.71 7.68 27.63
N SER A 417 7.79 7.41 26.89
CA SER A 417 8.31 6.07 26.66
C SER A 417 9.78 6.12 26.23
N VAL A 418 10.50 5.03 26.48
CA VAL A 418 11.90 4.83 26.09
C VAL A 418 12.03 3.42 25.53
N ASN A 419 12.46 3.29 24.27
CA ASN A 419 12.83 2.03 23.66
C ASN A 419 14.35 2.02 23.42
N VAL A 420 15.02 0.95 23.87
CA VAL A 420 16.45 0.71 23.62
C VAL A 420 16.58 -0.69 23.05
N GLN A 421 17.15 -0.79 21.85
CA GLN A 421 17.50 -2.06 21.22
C GLN A 421 18.98 -2.07 20.87
N VAL A 422 19.60 -3.24 20.96
CA VAL A 422 20.97 -3.49 20.57
C VAL A 422 20.99 -4.51 19.44
N LEU A 423 21.03 -3.99 18.21
CA LEU A 423 21.20 -4.82 17.01
C LEU A 423 22.58 -5.50 17.08
N GLY A 424 22.68 -6.74 16.62
CA GLY A 424 23.85 -7.60 16.86
C GLY A 424 23.88 -8.30 18.24
N ALA A 425 22.93 -7.99 19.14
CA ALA A 425 22.70 -8.73 20.40
C ALA A 425 21.35 -9.47 20.41
N GLU A 426 20.76 -9.68 19.23
CA GLU A 426 19.50 -10.39 18.98
C GLU A 426 18.27 -9.88 19.77
N ASP A 427 18.26 -8.61 20.22
CA ASP A 427 17.13 -8.02 20.97
C ASP A 427 15.77 -8.15 20.26
N THR A 428 15.74 -8.16 18.93
CA THR A 428 14.54 -8.40 18.11
C THR A 428 13.87 -9.76 18.40
N TYR A 429 14.67 -10.78 18.75
CA TYR A 429 14.18 -12.12 19.11
C TYR A 429 13.77 -12.23 20.60
N GLY A 430 14.04 -11.19 21.41
CA GLY A 430 13.64 -11.13 22.81
C GLY A 430 14.09 -12.34 23.63
N PRO A 431 13.17 -13.12 24.25
CA PRO A 431 13.53 -14.33 24.99
C PRO A 431 14.28 -15.38 24.15
N ASN A 432 14.07 -15.42 22.84
CA ASN A 432 14.66 -16.42 21.94
C ASN A 432 16.08 -16.06 21.49
N ALA A 433 16.62 -14.91 21.91
CA ALA A 433 17.95 -14.43 21.57
C ALA A 433 19.08 -15.37 22.06
N ARG A 434 19.84 -15.90 21.11
CA ARG A 434 20.97 -16.83 21.29
C ARG A 434 22.32 -16.09 21.28
N ARG A 435 22.53 -15.16 20.35
CA ARG A 435 23.80 -14.41 20.18
C ARG A 435 23.80 -13.11 20.99
N LYS A 436 24.68 -13.01 21.99
CA LYS A 436 24.79 -11.84 22.91
C LYS A 436 26.22 -11.31 23.08
N ASP A 437 27.19 -12.02 22.51
CA ASP A 437 28.63 -11.85 22.62
C ASP A 437 29.27 -11.11 21.42
N SER A 438 28.45 -10.53 20.54
CA SER A 438 28.95 -9.88 19.32
C SER A 438 29.99 -8.79 19.60
N ARG A 439 30.97 -8.71 18.70
CA ARG A 439 32.02 -7.68 18.65
C ARG A 439 31.59 -6.44 17.85
N GLU A 440 30.42 -6.50 17.22
CA GLU A 440 29.82 -5.42 16.44
C GLU A 440 28.34 -5.35 16.81
N ALA A 441 27.90 -4.18 17.26
CA ALA A 441 26.53 -3.94 17.66
C ALA A 441 26.10 -2.53 17.26
N VAL A 442 24.79 -2.28 17.19
CA VAL A 442 24.26 -0.91 17.01
C VAL A 442 23.27 -0.64 18.13
N VAL A 443 23.55 0.38 18.94
CA VAL A 443 22.59 0.85 19.95
C VAL A 443 21.59 1.80 19.28
N TRP A 444 20.32 1.44 19.39
CA TRP A 444 19.19 2.17 18.83
C TRP A 444 18.30 2.63 19.98
N MET A 445 18.35 3.93 20.29
CA MET A 445 17.57 4.56 21.36
C MET A 445 16.49 5.43 20.72
N ALA A 446 15.22 5.11 20.97
CA ALA A 446 14.08 5.96 20.61
C ALA A 446 13.39 6.43 21.89
N VAL A 447 13.27 7.75 22.06
CA VAL A 447 12.64 8.38 23.23
C VAL A 447 11.45 9.25 22.83
N HIS A 448 10.44 9.29 23.70
CA HIS A 448 9.18 10.01 23.50
C HIS A 448 8.91 10.94 24.69
N HIS A 449 8.48 12.18 24.44
CA HIS A 449 8.11 13.12 25.49
C HIS A 449 7.12 14.19 24.99
N LYS A 450 6.16 14.63 25.82
CA LYS A 450 5.19 15.68 25.47
C LYS A 450 5.84 17.02 25.12
N GLN A 451 6.96 17.37 25.77
CA GLN A 451 7.65 18.66 25.58
C GLN A 451 8.92 18.52 24.74
N LYS A 452 9.02 19.28 23.64
CA LYS A 452 10.17 19.33 22.73
C LYS A 452 11.51 19.62 23.44
N LYS A 453 11.50 20.58 24.38
CA LYS A 453 12.68 21.03 25.17
C LYS A 453 13.41 19.90 25.89
N ALA A 454 12.69 18.89 26.37
CA ALA A 454 13.30 17.74 27.05
C ALA A 454 14.07 16.85 26.07
N LEU A 455 13.53 16.63 24.88
CA LEU A 455 14.23 15.86 23.84
C LEU A 455 15.41 16.63 23.26
N GLU A 456 15.38 17.96 23.25
CA GLU A 456 16.54 18.79 22.94
C GLU A 456 17.66 18.66 23.99
N VAL A 457 17.35 18.29 25.24
CA VAL A 457 18.37 17.89 26.24
C VAL A 457 18.90 16.48 25.89
N PHE A 458 18.03 15.49 25.70
CA PHE A 458 18.43 14.13 25.29
C PHE A 458 19.37 14.15 24.06
N SER A 459 18.99 14.85 23.00
CA SER A 459 19.78 14.97 21.77
C SER A 459 21.18 15.57 21.99
N ARG A 460 21.37 16.40 23.02
CA ARG A 460 22.70 16.93 23.38
C ARG A 460 23.54 15.90 24.11
N GLU A 461 22.94 15.09 25.00
CA GLU A 461 23.65 14.12 25.84
C GLU A 461 24.14 12.85 25.13
N VAL A 462 23.72 12.60 23.88
CA VAL A 462 24.24 11.47 23.10
C VAL A 462 25.70 11.67 22.68
N ALA A 463 26.09 12.88 22.24
CA ALA A 463 27.45 13.11 21.74
C ALA A 463 28.55 13.01 22.82
N PRO A 464 28.36 13.53 24.07
CA PRO A 464 29.29 13.31 25.17
C PRO A 464 29.55 11.84 25.55
N ALA A 465 28.77 10.87 25.05
CA ALA A 465 29.05 9.46 25.25
C ALA A 465 30.32 8.99 24.50
N GLY A 466 30.70 9.65 23.39
CA GLY A 466 31.88 9.30 22.61
C GLY A 466 33.21 9.52 23.33
N THR A 467 33.25 10.40 24.34
CA THR A 467 34.44 10.69 25.16
C THR A 467 34.25 10.34 26.64
N GLY A 468 33.01 10.32 27.15
CA GLY A 468 32.70 10.11 28.56
C GLY A 468 32.02 8.77 28.91
N MET A 469 31.99 7.79 28.00
CA MET A 469 31.42 6.45 28.23
C MET A 469 32.29 5.34 27.62
N ALA A 470 31.71 4.19 27.25
CA ALA A 470 32.47 2.99 26.90
C ALA A 470 33.19 3.11 25.53
N PRO A 471 34.43 2.61 25.40
CA PRO A 471 35.23 2.77 24.19
C PRO A 471 34.70 1.94 23.02
N GLY A 472 34.88 2.45 21.81
CA GLY A 472 34.41 1.84 20.56
C GLY A 472 33.01 2.26 20.12
N LEU A 473 32.39 3.28 20.75
CA LEU A 473 31.21 3.96 20.23
C LEU A 473 31.59 4.79 19.00
N THR A 474 31.12 4.41 17.81
CA THR A 474 31.57 4.99 16.52
C THR A 474 30.54 5.97 15.96
N GLY A 475 30.66 7.25 16.33
CA GLY A 475 29.83 8.34 15.81
C GLY A 475 28.36 8.27 16.22
N ILE A 476 27.52 9.05 15.52
CA ILE A 476 26.05 8.99 15.61
C ILE A 476 25.52 9.05 14.17
N VAL A 477 24.71 8.07 13.77
CA VAL A 477 24.14 8.01 12.42
C VAL A 477 23.16 9.18 12.23
N GLY A 478 23.37 9.99 11.19
CA GLY A 478 22.62 11.23 10.97
C GLY A 478 23.05 12.42 11.85
N GLY A 479 24.11 12.27 12.66
CA GLY A 479 24.61 13.32 13.55
C GLY A 479 23.78 13.49 14.82
N ARG A 480 23.64 14.73 15.31
CA ARG A 480 22.86 15.01 16.54
C ARG A 480 21.38 14.61 16.33
N PRO A 481 20.79 13.77 17.21
CA PRO A 481 19.40 13.31 17.07
C PRO A 481 18.41 14.45 16.84
N ARG A 482 17.70 14.43 15.72
CA ARG A 482 16.67 15.43 15.41
C ARG A 482 15.40 15.12 16.20
N VAL A 483 14.83 16.15 16.82
CA VAL A 483 13.53 16.03 17.51
C VAL A 483 12.41 16.21 16.48
N SER A 484 11.62 15.17 16.24
CA SER A 484 10.45 15.20 15.37
C SER A 484 9.16 15.26 16.19
N PRO A 485 8.05 15.77 15.63
CA PRO A 485 6.72 15.48 16.18
C PRO A 485 6.45 13.97 16.19
N VAL A 486 5.51 13.55 17.03
CA VAL A 486 4.83 12.25 16.96
C VAL A 486 3.39 12.52 16.57
N LEU A 487 3.01 12.08 15.37
CA LEU A 487 1.64 12.08 14.90
C LEU A 487 1.09 10.65 15.05
N LYS A 488 -0.13 10.52 15.57
CA LYS A 488 -0.83 9.24 15.74
C LYS A 488 -2.15 9.23 14.98
N PRO A 489 -2.54 8.10 14.36
CA PRO A 489 -3.88 7.92 13.84
C PRO A 489 -4.91 7.78 14.97
N PHE A 490 -6.16 8.07 14.65
CA PHE A 490 -7.32 7.84 15.50
C PHE A 490 -8.49 7.46 14.59
N PHE A 491 -8.94 6.21 14.66
CA PHE A 491 -9.89 5.65 13.70
C PHE A 491 -11.33 5.65 14.25
N PHE A 492 -12.25 6.23 13.48
CA PHE A 492 -13.66 6.27 13.83
C PHE A 492 -14.57 6.03 12.62
N LEU A 493 -15.87 5.88 12.87
CA LEU A 493 -16.93 5.67 11.90
C LEU A 493 -17.81 6.92 11.84
N HIS A 494 -18.11 7.39 10.62
CA HIS A 494 -18.95 8.56 10.39
C HIS A 494 -19.99 8.27 9.29
N PRO A 495 -21.30 8.59 9.48
CA PRO A 495 -22.35 8.19 8.54
C PRO A 495 -22.15 8.74 7.13
N LYS A 496 -22.26 7.87 6.11
CA LYS A 496 -22.13 8.22 4.68
C LYS A 496 -23.11 9.32 4.24
N SER A 497 -24.28 9.38 4.87
CA SER A 497 -25.30 10.42 4.65
C SER A 497 -24.81 11.83 5.03
N GLN A 498 -23.89 11.96 5.99
CA GLN A 498 -23.38 13.25 6.48
C GLN A 498 -22.21 13.77 5.63
N ILE A 499 -21.47 12.90 4.92
CA ILE A 499 -20.32 13.31 4.08
C ILE A 499 -20.77 13.75 2.68
N LYS A 500 -20.77 15.07 2.42
CA LYS A 500 -21.01 15.62 1.07
C LYS A 500 -19.77 15.43 0.19
N VAL A 501 -19.62 14.22 -0.35
CA VAL A 501 -18.68 13.94 -1.45
C VAL A 501 -19.02 14.85 -2.64
N GLN A 502 -17.97 15.41 -3.25
CA GLN A 502 -18.04 16.32 -4.39
C GLN A 502 -17.03 15.83 -5.43
N ASP A 503 -17.52 15.00 -6.34
CA ASP A 503 -16.96 14.75 -7.65
C ASP A 503 -17.09 16.02 -8.48
N GLU A 504 -16.00 16.77 -8.55
CA GLU A 504 -15.89 18.00 -9.29
C GLU A 504 -15.04 17.77 -10.56
N PHE A 505 -15.74 17.67 -11.70
CA PHE A 505 -15.46 18.68 -12.72
C PHE A 505 -15.88 20.03 -12.14
N LEU A 506 -15.41 21.14 -12.69
CA LEU A 506 -15.79 22.48 -12.23
C LEU A 506 -17.29 22.76 -12.57
N GLY A 507 -18.25 22.10 -11.88
CA GLY A 507 -19.70 22.10 -12.19
C GLY A 507 -20.68 21.00 -11.64
N GLN A 508 -20.81 20.77 -10.31
CA GLN A 508 -22.02 20.28 -9.55
C GLN A 508 -22.51 18.77 -9.56
N THR A 509 -23.39 18.38 -8.58
CA THR A 509 -23.54 16.98 -8.02
C THR A 509 -24.90 16.61 -7.30
N ARG A 510 -25.31 15.30 -7.11
CA ARG A 510 -26.32 14.74 -6.11
C ARG A 510 -26.20 13.18 -5.82
N ARG A 511 -26.96 12.52 -4.88
CA ARG A 511 -26.53 11.33 -4.01
C ARG A 511 -27.56 10.15 -3.68
N SER A 512 -27.11 8.90 -3.28
CA SER A 512 -27.92 7.73 -2.74
C SER A 512 -27.15 6.50 -2.09
N PHE A 513 -27.80 5.53 -1.36
CA PHE A 513 -27.27 4.30 -0.60
C PHE A 513 -28.36 3.14 -0.48
N TRP A 514 -28.34 1.90 0.15
CA TRP A 514 -27.58 1.04 1.15
C TRP A 514 -27.92 -0.52 0.92
N PHE A 515 -27.85 -1.66 1.70
CA PHE A 515 -27.47 -2.31 3.03
C PHE A 515 -27.67 -3.88 2.95
N LEU A 516 -27.17 -4.90 3.73
CA LEU A 516 -26.04 -5.21 4.69
C LEU A 516 -25.52 -6.70 4.42
N SER A 517 -25.10 -7.75 5.21
CA SER A 517 -24.73 -8.27 6.60
C SER A 517 -24.41 -9.82 6.46
N ASP A 518 -23.73 -10.73 7.25
CA ASP A 518 -22.90 -10.92 8.50
C ASP A 518 -22.35 -12.44 8.50
N LEU A 519 -21.50 -13.13 9.33
CA LEU A 519 -20.86 -12.94 10.68
C LEU A 519 -19.49 -13.70 11.05
N PRO A 520 -19.28 -15.06 11.14
CA PRO A 520 -18.37 -15.71 12.17
C PRO A 520 -17.34 -16.87 11.80
N SER A 521 -16.37 -17.28 12.68
CA SER A 521 -15.48 -18.52 12.58
C SER A 521 -14.63 -18.96 13.85
N GLY A 522 -13.69 -19.97 13.81
CA GLY A 522 -12.83 -20.46 14.96
C GLY A 522 -11.69 -21.55 14.72
N PRO A 523 -10.82 -21.95 15.71
CA PRO A 523 -9.43 -22.53 15.50
C PRO A 523 -8.84 -23.74 16.37
N HIS A 524 -7.62 -24.25 16.04
CA HIS A 524 -6.63 -25.10 16.81
C HIS A 524 -5.16 -24.56 16.65
N THR A 525 -4.01 -25.27 16.87
CA THR A 525 -2.63 -24.62 16.95
C THR A 525 -1.38 -25.48 16.56
N TYR A 526 -0.35 -24.87 15.94
CA TYR A 526 0.99 -25.44 15.53
C TYR A 526 2.14 -24.40 15.48
N ARG A 527 3.38 -24.76 15.03
CA ARG A 527 4.45 -23.82 14.58
C ARG A 527 4.05 -23.17 13.23
N LEU A 528 4.55 -21.97 12.97
CA LEU A 528 4.05 -21.10 11.88
C LEU A 528 4.84 -21.26 10.57
N GLU A 529 6.15 -21.03 10.62
CA GLU A 529 7.08 -21.08 9.47
C GLU A 529 7.19 -22.48 8.83
N ASP A 530 6.93 -23.55 9.59
CA ASP A 530 6.92 -24.93 9.07
C ASP A 530 5.64 -25.27 8.25
N LEU A 531 4.65 -24.36 8.21
CA LEU A 531 3.32 -24.64 7.63
C LEU A 531 2.85 -23.61 6.59
N ALA A 532 3.29 -22.36 6.67
CA ALA A 532 2.64 -21.26 5.95
C ALA A 532 3.52 -20.04 5.68
N PHE A 533 3.20 -19.36 4.58
CA PHE A 533 3.51 -17.95 4.32
C PHE A 533 3.00 -17.08 5.48
N THR A 534 3.78 -16.08 5.91
CA THR A 534 3.43 -15.24 7.07
C THR A 534 3.55 -13.76 6.73
N ARG A 535 2.47 -13.00 6.90
CA ARG A 535 2.48 -11.56 6.61
C ARG A 535 1.86 -10.72 7.72
N SER A 536 2.43 -9.53 7.93
CA SER A 536 2.02 -8.57 8.97
C SER A 536 1.50 -7.29 8.35
N GLY A 537 0.22 -6.98 8.53
CA GLY A 537 -0.36 -5.66 8.25
C GLY A 537 -0.42 -4.78 9.51
N ASP A 538 -0.23 -3.47 9.39
CA ASP A 538 -0.34 -2.51 10.51
C ASP A 538 -1.46 -1.48 10.27
N LYS A 539 -2.57 -1.64 11.01
CA LYS A 539 -3.64 -0.65 11.13
C LYS A 539 -3.94 -0.28 12.59
N GLY A 540 -2.90 -0.18 13.43
CA GLY A 540 -2.99 0.44 14.77
C GLY A 540 -2.53 -0.44 15.92
N ASP A 541 -3.34 -0.55 16.98
CA ASP A 541 -3.00 -1.32 18.20
C ASP A 541 -3.10 -2.85 18.02
N SER A 542 -3.27 -3.31 16.77
CA SER A 542 -3.34 -4.71 16.34
C SER A 542 -2.39 -4.95 15.17
N ALA A 543 -1.37 -5.79 15.40
CA ALA A 543 -0.63 -6.42 14.31
C ALA A 543 -1.37 -7.70 13.93
N ASN A 544 -1.88 -7.76 12.69
CA ASN A 544 -2.55 -8.95 12.17
C ASN A 544 -1.49 -9.81 11.48
N ILE A 545 -1.33 -11.06 11.94
CA ILE A 545 -0.44 -12.05 11.31
C ILE A 545 -1.35 -13.04 10.58
N GLU A 546 -1.37 -12.95 9.26
CA GLU A 546 -2.14 -13.88 8.42
C GLU A 546 -1.23 -14.95 7.79
N VAL A 547 -1.83 -16.08 7.41
CA VAL A 547 -1.18 -17.41 7.43
C VAL A 547 -1.65 -18.27 6.24
N GLY A 548 -0.89 -18.29 5.13
CA GLY A 548 -1.23 -19.03 3.91
C GLY A 548 -0.51 -20.38 3.79
N LEU A 549 -1.23 -21.51 3.76
CA LEU A 549 -0.62 -22.86 3.85
C LEU A 549 0.18 -23.29 2.61
N HIS A 550 1.36 -23.89 2.82
CA HIS A 550 2.18 -24.46 1.73
C HIS A 550 1.61 -25.76 1.11
N ASN A 551 0.97 -26.64 1.90
CA ASN A 551 0.51 -27.95 1.39
C ASN A 551 -0.68 -28.54 2.19
N VAL A 552 -1.82 -28.71 1.51
CA VAL A 552 -3.07 -29.30 2.08
C VAL A 552 -2.88 -30.76 2.54
N THR A 553 -1.92 -31.48 1.97
CA THR A 553 -1.66 -32.90 2.29
C THR A 553 -1.03 -33.06 3.67
N LEU A 554 -0.15 -32.15 4.07
CA LEU A 554 0.44 -32.13 5.42
C LEU A 554 -0.62 -31.92 6.51
N TRP A 555 -1.65 -31.11 6.22
CA TRP A 555 -2.81 -30.97 7.09
C TRP A 555 -3.62 -32.27 7.21
N ARG A 556 -3.77 -33.06 6.13
CA ARG A 556 -4.45 -34.36 6.20
C ARG A 556 -3.70 -35.40 7.03
N SER A 557 -2.37 -35.41 7.01
CA SER A 557 -1.58 -36.25 7.94
C SER A 557 -1.77 -35.87 9.41
N LEU A 558 -2.09 -34.61 9.71
CA LEU A 558 -2.42 -34.17 11.09
C LEU A 558 -3.82 -34.60 11.55
N THR A 559 -4.63 -35.20 10.67
CA THR A 559 -5.98 -35.73 11.01
C THR A 559 -6.03 -37.25 11.19
N VAL A 560 -4.93 -37.99 11.02
CA VAL A 560 -4.91 -39.46 11.17
C VAL A 560 -3.71 -39.92 12.02
N GLY A 561 -3.92 -40.01 13.33
CA GLY A 561 -2.97 -40.56 14.30
C GLY A 561 -3.72 -41.12 15.51
N ASN A 562 -4.25 -42.34 15.37
CA ASN A 562 -5.29 -42.86 16.26
C ASN A 562 -4.79 -44.01 17.15
N HIS A 563 -4.57 -43.76 18.44
CA HIS A 563 -4.45 -44.79 19.49
C HIS A 563 -4.65 -44.18 20.90
N GLY A 564 -5.49 -44.83 21.73
CA GLY A 564 -5.55 -44.61 23.18
C GLY A 564 -6.59 -43.58 23.64
N ASP A 565 -7.53 -44.03 24.48
CA ASP A 565 -8.66 -43.26 24.97
C ASP A 565 -8.27 -42.18 26.01
N ASP A 566 -8.36 -40.89 25.66
CA ASP A 566 -8.86 -39.83 26.58
C ASP A 566 -9.26 -38.53 25.84
N ALA A 567 -10.30 -38.63 24.98
CA ALA A 567 -10.59 -37.61 23.96
C ALA A 567 -11.18 -36.27 24.46
N ALA A 568 -11.53 -36.16 25.76
CA ALA A 568 -12.34 -35.05 26.28
C ALA A 568 -11.55 -33.87 26.88
N GLN A 569 -10.37 -34.10 27.48
CA GLN A 569 -9.68 -33.04 28.25
C GLN A 569 -8.63 -32.25 27.45
N SER A 570 -8.05 -32.84 26.40
CA SER A 570 -6.89 -32.31 25.68
C SER A 570 -7.16 -31.00 24.90
N ARG A 571 -8.36 -30.84 24.30
CA ARG A 571 -8.70 -29.66 23.47
C ARG A 571 -8.79 -28.34 24.26
N SER A 572 -8.90 -28.40 25.59
CA SER A 572 -9.00 -27.23 26.48
C SER A 572 -7.69 -26.43 26.58
N LEU A 573 -6.53 -27.08 26.38
CA LEU A 573 -5.22 -26.48 26.64
C LEU A 573 -4.72 -25.58 25.50
N ALA A 574 -4.90 -25.99 24.24
CA ALA A 574 -4.33 -25.30 23.07
C ALA A 574 -4.85 -23.86 22.92
N SER A 575 -6.17 -23.66 22.93
CA SER A 575 -6.79 -22.34 22.78
C SER A 575 -6.46 -21.39 23.95
N ARG A 576 -6.17 -21.94 25.15
CA ARG A 576 -5.68 -21.14 26.28
C ARG A 576 -4.25 -20.65 26.07
N LEU A 577 -3.38 -21.42 25.42
CA LEU A 577 -2.01 -21.00 25.11
C LEU A 577 -1.96 -19.83 24.11
N LEU A 578 -2.72 -19.88 23.01
CA LEU A 578 -2.72 -18.80 22.02
C LEU A 578 -3.23 -17.48 22.63
N PHE A 579 -4.30 -17.54 23.45
CA PHE A 579 -4.81 -16.38 24.17
C PHE A 579 -3.80 -15.84 25.21
N LEU A 580 -3.06 -16.72 25.88
CA LEU A 580 -1.97 -16.34 26.80
C LEU A 580 -0.78 -15.70 26.08
N MET A 581 -0.38 -16.18 24.90
CA MET A 581 0.71 -15.59 24.13
C MET A 581 0.34 -14.20 23.59
N LEU A 582 -0.88 -14.02 23.08
CA LEU A 582 -1.42 -12.71 22.68
C LEU A 582 -1.51 -11.74 23.88
N LEU A 583 -1.93 -12.22 25.05
CA LEU A 583 -1.87 -11.45 26.30
C LEU A 583 -0.43 -11.10 26.72
N HIS A 584 0.54 -11.98 26.49
CA HIS A 584 1.94 -11.72 26.83
C HIS A 584 2.59 -10.70 25.89
N CYS A 585 2.19 -10.66 24.61
CA CYS A 585 2.54 -9.58 23.69
C CYS A 585 1.89 -8.25 24.11
N LYS A 586 0.59 -8.23 24.45
CA LYS A 586 -0.07 -7.02 24.98
C LYS A 586 0.54 -6.51 26.29
N LYS A 587 1.04 -7.40 27.17
CA LYS A 587 1.70 -7.01 28.43
C LYS A 587 3.15 -6.50 28.31
N LYS A 588 3.74 -6.43 27.11
CA LYS A 588 5.10 -5.88 26.89
C LYS A 588 5.14 -4.56 26.10
N ARG A 589 4.03 -3.80 26.10
CA ARG A 589 4.01 -2.37 25.71
C ARG A 589 3.38 -1.51 26.82
N CYS A 590 4.17 -1.28 27.87
CA CYS A 590 4.06 -0.17 28.83
C CYS A 590 5.48 0.36 29.04
#